data_AF-A0A7S2WEZ2-F1
#
_entry.id   AF-A0A7S2WEZ2-F1
#
_cell.length_a   1.000
_cell.length_b   1.000
_cell.length_c   1.000
_cell.angle_alpha   90.00
_cell.angle_beta   90.00
_cell.angle_gamma   90.00
#
_symmetry.space_group_name_H-M   'P 1'
#
loop_
_entity.id
_entity.type
_entity.pdbx_description
1 polymer ?
#
loop_
_entity_poly.entity_id
_entity_poly.type
_entity_poly.pdbx_seq_one_letter_code
_entity_poly.pdbx_strand_id
1 'polypeptide(L)'
;SVKTLNGYRNCSDTCAASFCCRNTNDDCKKLITHDACPTYKPCAIISGNALKHPESVHSIVTTSCTNSIEFDNQMAETCLEACRPGICCFKSASEGGCNTTENQAWCRQFHPCEGMNIISHDWYNDEEDEAEITVALVEACGGLNSESANDGDTNVKDKYIECHELCQSHTCCFTNQSTLNCADELADKCTLYDPCKALAVKSELKYDDFATLQEARVEAQIQCTDESLTSNLGYEACYAVCSPFLCCFSNENNCNKAGTDKCEDFNICKKIHDLSALDPNSEFAVIEAQLRLACDPATVDYSQENFDKCLDVCSPFANKCSSTDHDSDTDLECHHYSLCKKVWEADITIYNQVEMTCALPELKSLEGLQGCHSICKGHLCCFQEGVDSCFEYNLVECSVYDACSNLLAFDDIDTPSSVTHQDVKNACSHTDTKNGLEECHQMCANHLCCFGSESLSSSCINDPNKTCEQYIACEFFLVH
;
A
#
# COMPACT_ATOMS: atom_id res chain seq x y z
N SER A 1 -24.39 31.69 13.47
CA SER A 1 -23.70 32.27 12.31
C SER A 1 -22.30 31.70 12.27
N VAL A 2 -21.93 30.86 11.30
CA VAL A 2 -20.56 30.30 11.18
C VAL A 2 -19.49 31.34 10.83
N LYS A 3 -19.90 32.60 10.61
CA LYS A 3 -19.04 33.74 10.27
C LYS A 3 -18.13 34.23 11.41
N THR A 4 -18.21 33.63 12.59
CA THR A 4 -17.38 33.98 13.75
C THR A 4 -16.81 32.70 14.36
N LEU A 5 -15.65 32.77 15.01
CA LEU A 5 -15.01 31.61 15.63
C LEU A 5 -15.92 30.87 16.63
N ASN A 6 -16.61 31.61 17.52
CA ASN A 6 -17.57 31.00 18.44
C ASN A 6 -18.79 30.44 17.71
N GLY A 7 -19.22 31.07 16.62
CA GLY A 7 -20.30 30.57 15.81
C GLY A 7 -19.95 29.32 14.99
N TYR A 8 -18.68 29.17 14.58
CA TYR A 8 -18.16 27.96 13.98
C TYR A 8 -18.04 26.84 15.02
N ARG A 9 -17.46 27.09 16.20
CA ARG A 9 -17.36 26.09 17.29
C ARG A 9 -18.74 25.58 17.71
N ASN A 10 -19.68 26.48 17.98
CA ASN A 10 -21.05 26.08 18.29
C ASN A 10 -21.71 25.30 17.16
N CYS A 11 -21.44 25.64 15.90
CA CYS A 11 -21.96 24.89 14.75
C CYS A 11 -21.32 23.51 14.65
N SER A 12 -20.00 23.39 14.81
CA SER A 12 -19.24 22.14 14.81
C SER A 12 -19.74 21.21 15.91
N ASP A 13 -19.84 21.69 17.14
CA ASP A 13 -20.29 20.90 18.29
C ASP A 13 -21.74 20.43 18.10
N THR A 14 -22.61 21.31 17.56
CA THR A 14 -24.01 20.95 17.27
C THR A 14 -24.12 19.94 16.12
N CYS A 15 -23.19 19.98 15.18
CA CYS A 15 -23.21 19.15 13.97
C CYS A 15 -22.35 17.89 14.07
N ALA A 16 -21.61 17.68 15.16
CA ALA A 16 -20.75 16.52 15.36
C ALA A 16 -21.52 15.19 15.20
N ALA A 17 -22.76 15.16 15.65
CA ALA A 17 -23.60 13.97 15.52
C ALA A 17 -24.10 13.73 14.07
N SER A 18 -24.13 14.76 13.21
CA SER A 18 -24.57 14.62 11.81
C SER A 18 -23.69 13.70 10.96
N PHE A 19 -22.45 13.47 11.39
CA PHE A 19 -21.53 12.55 10.71
C PHE A 19 -22.05 11.10 10.75
N CYS A 20 -22.77 10.71 11.81
CA CYS A 20 -23.41 9.40 11.90
C CYS A 20 -24.60 9.21 10.95
N CYS A 21 -25.05 10.26 10.26
CA CYS A 21 -26.09 10.14 9.24
C CYS A 21 -25.56 9.71 7.86
N ARG A 22 -24.23 9.66 7.68
CA ARG A 22 -23.59 9.18 6.45
C ARG A 22 -22.83 7.88 6.65
N ASN A 23 -22.59 7.48 7.91
CA ASN A 23 -21.82 6.30 8.27
C ASN A 23 -22.76 5.17 8.74
N THR A 24 -22.58 3.96 8.21
CA THR A 24 -23.41 2.79 8.49
C THR A 24 -22.90 1.92 9.65
N ASN A 25 -21.78 2.30 10.29
CA ASN A 25 -21.20 1.55 11.42
C ASN A 25 -22.20 1.43 12.60
N ASP A 26 -22.18 0.27 13.27
CA ASP A 26 -23.04 -0.12 14.38
C ASP A 26 -22.91 0.79 15.62
N ASP A 27 -21.79 1.49 15.79
CA ASP A 27 -21.64 2.47 16.86
C ASP A 27 -22.40 3.77 16.58
N CYS A 28 -22.55 4.16 15.31
CA CYS A 28 -23.37 5.31 14.93
C CYS A 28 -24.88 5.04 15.09
N LYS A 29 -25.32 3.79 14.90
CA LYS A 29 -26.72 3.38 15.11
C LYS A 29 -27.19 3.53 16.57
N LYS A 30 -26.26 3.56 17.53
CA LYS A 30 -26.57 3.77 18.96
C LYS A 30 -26.74 5.24 19.32
N LEU A 31 -26.16 6.15 18.53
CA LEU A 31 -26.09 7.58 18.83
C LEU A 31 -27.22 8.40 18.21
N ILE A 32 -27.69 8.03 17.02
CA ILE A 32 -28.78 8.72 16.30
C ILE A 32 -29.74 7.70 15.69
N THR A 33 -31.04 7.96 15.83
CA THR A 33 -32.07 7.25 15.05
C THR A 33 -32.09 7.80 13.62
N HIS A 34 -32.21 6.92 12.62
CA HIS A 34 -32.19 7.30 11.20
C HIS A 34 -33.17 8.45 10.85
N ASP A 35 -34.27 8.58 11.59
CA ASP A 35 -35.28 9.63 11.42
C ASP A 35 -34.82 11.03 11.86
N ALA A 36 -33.73 11.15 12.63
CA ALA A 36 -33.18 12.45 13.04
C ALA A 36 -32.23 13.05 11.99
N CYS A 37 -31.79 12.29 10.99
CA CYS A 37 -30.84 12.76 9.98
C CYS A 37 -31.29 13.94 9.11
N PRO A 38 -32.57 14.06 8.72
CA PRO A 38 -33.06 15.25 8.01
C PRO A 38 -32.87 16.57 8.79
N THR A 39 -32.83 16.53 10.12
CA THR A 39 -32.65 17.73 10.96
C THR A 39 -31.23 18.29 10.91
N TYR A 40 -30.25 17.48 10.49
CA TYR A 40 -28.86 17.87 10.34
C TYR A 40 -28.50 18.37 8.94
N LYS A 41 -29.45 18.46 8.00
CA LYS A 41 -29.22 19.01 6.65
C LYS A 41 -28.47 20.35 6.62
N PRO A 42 -28.66 21.30 7.58
CA PRO A 42 -27.90 22.55 7.63
C PRO A 42 -26.39 22.38 7.92
N CYS A 43 -25.96 21.24 8.44
CA CYS A 43 -24.56 20.95 8.79
C CYS A 43 -23.67 20.66 7.58
N ALA A 44 -24.24 20.52 6.37
CA ALA A 44 -23.49 20.23 5.14
C ALA A 44 -22.36 21.24 4.84
N ILE A 45 -22.46 22.48 5.34
CA ILE A 45 -21.46 23.54 5.17
C ILE A 45 -20.11 23.22 5.84
N ILE A 46 -20.10 22.40 6.91
CA ILE A 46 -18.89 22.05 7.66
C ILE A 46 -18.47 20.58 7.45
N SER A 47 -19.24 19.81 6.68
CA SER A 47 -18.95 18.40 6.38
C SER A 47 -18.08 18.19 5.12
N GLY A 48 -17.50 19.26 4.56
CA GLY A 48 -16.46 19.17 3.53
C GLY A 48 -15.09 19.22 4.19
N ASN A 49 -14.13 18.41 3.72
CA ASN A 49 -12.83 18.14 4.34
C ASN A 49 -11.93 19.36 4.62
N ALA A 50 -12.32 20.56 4.21
CA ALA A 50 -11.57 21.78 4.47
C ALA A 50 -12.20 22.55 5.62
N LEU A 51 -11.58 22.49 6.80
CA LEU A 51 -11.39 23.56 7.81
C LEU A 51 -11.39 22.95 9.23
N LYS A 52 -10.20 22.84 9.85
CA LYS A 52 -10.02 22.69 11.31
C LYS A 52 -9.15 23.87 11.81
N HIS A 53 -9.44 24.33 13.03
CA HIS A 53 -8.85 25.42 13.86
C HIS A 53 -8.12 26.62 13.18
N PRO A 54 -8.45 27.89 13.52
CA PRO A 54 -7.79 29.06 12.92
C PRO A 54 -6.29 29.21 13.24
N GLU A 55 -5.75 28.50 14.22
CA GLU A 55 -4.30 28.56 14.50
C GLU A 55 -3.50 27.50 13.73
N SER A 56 -4.13 26.38 13.33
CA SER A 56 -3.46 25.34 12.54
C SER A 56 -3.35 25.71 11.07
N VAL A 57 -4.34 26.41 10.51
CA VAL A 57 -4.33 26.86 9.11
C VAL A 57 -3.14 27.78 8.83
N HIS A 58 -2.82 28.70 9.76
CA HIS A 58 -1.68 29.61 9.58
C HIS A 58 -0.34 28.87 9.55
N SER A 59 -0.14 27.86 10.41
CA SER A 59 1.10 27.08 10.44
C SER A 59 1.28 26.26 9.17
N ILE A 60 0.23 25.62 8.67
CA ILE A 60 0.30 24.78 7.47
C ILE A 60 0.60 25.66 6.24
N VAL A 61 -0.17 26.74 6.05
CA VAL A 61 0.04 27.66 4.93
C VAL A 61 1.41 28.31 4.99
N THR A 62 1.88 28.71 6.18
CA THR A 62 3.20 29.33 6.32
C THR A 62 4.32 28.33 6.03
N THR A 63 4.27 27.11 6.60
CA THR A 63 5.31 26.10 6.37
C THR A 63 5.37 25.66 4.91
N SER A 64 4.22 25.46 4.26
CA SER A 64 4.15 24.99 2.88
C SER A 64 4.48 26.09 1.85
N CYS A 65 4.20 27.37 2.14
CA CYS A 65 4.21 28.42 1.11
C CYS A 65 5.29 29.50 1.26
N THR A 66 6.04 29.56 2.36
CA THR A 66 6.97 30.69 2.62
C THR A 66 8.40 30.46 2.09
N ASN A 67 8.75 29.26 1.64
CA ASN A 67 10.09 28.93 1.10
C ASN A 67 10.19 29.16 -0.42
N SER A 68 9.78 30.35 -0.87
CA SER A 68 9.39 30.67 -2.25
C SER A 68 10.53 30.97 -3.25
N ILE A 69 11.68 30.29 -3.20
CA ILE A 69 12.75 30.57 -4.19
C ILE A 69 13.04 29.40 -5.13
N GLU A 70 12.80 28.14 -4.72
CA GLU A 70 12.90 26.97 -5.60
C GLU A 70 11.89 25.90 -5.15
N PHE A 71 10.71 25.88 -5.76
CA PHE A 71 9.74 24.79 -5.54
C PHE A 71 10.08 23.62 -6.47
N ASP A 72 10.19 22.41 -5.92
CA ASP A 72 9.89 21.22 -6.71
C ASP A 72 8.36 21.10 -6.92
N ASN A 73 7.94 20.30 -7.89
CA ASN A 73 6.52 20.17 -8.25
C ASN A 73 5.64 19.71 -7.06
N GLN A 74 6.19 18.96 -6.12
CA GLN A 74 5.45 18.38 -5.00
C GLN A 74 5.17 19.39 -3.88
N MET A 75 6.15 20.27 -3.59
CA MET A 75 5.94 21.35 -2.63
C MET A 75 4.95 22.40 -3.15
N ALA A 76 4.90 22.61 -4.48
CA ALA A 76 3.95 23.52 -5.10
C ALA A 76 2.50 23.03 -4.95
N GLU A 77 2.23 21.74 -5.20
CA GLU A 77 0.90 21.13 -5.00
C GLU A 77 0.45 21.17 -3.54
N THR A 78 1.36 20.86 -2.61
CA THR A 78 1.06 20.90 -1.17
C THR A 78 0.66 22.31 -0.73
N CYS A 79 1.36 23.33 -1.23
CA CYS A 79 1.01 24.72 -0.95
C CYS A 79 -0.31 25.14 -1.61
N LEU A 80 -0.58 24.72 -2.86
CA LEU A 80 -1.85 24.99 -3.55
C LEU A 80 -3.06 24.44 -2.78
N GLU A 81 -2.99 23.20 -2.31
CA GLU A 81 -4.06 22.58 -1.52
C GLU A 81 -4.25 23.28 -0.16
N ALA A 82 -3.16 23.67 0.52
CA ALA A 82 -3.24 24.44 1.76
C ALA A 82 -3.91 25.81 1.56
N CYS A 83 -3.70 26.44 0.39
CA CYS A 83 -4.25 27.75 0.06
C CYS A 83 -5.70 27.72 -0.47
N ARG A 84 -6.17 26.58 -0.97
CA ARG A 84 -7.48 26.41 -1.62
C ARG A 84 -8.68 26.95 -0.83
N PRO A 85 -8.77 26.73 0.50
CA PRO A 85 -9.90 27.26 1.29
C PRO A 85 -9.91 28.79 1.35
N GLY A 86 -8.74 29.43 1.25
CA GLY A 86 -8.54 30.88 1.37
C GLY A 86 -8.62 31.66 0.07
N ILE A 87 -8.88 31.03 -1.09
CA ILE A 87 -8.89 31.69 -2.41
C ILE A 87 -9.82 32.92 -2.44
N CYS A 88 -10.97 32.84 -1.76
CA CYS A 88 -11.91 33.96 -1.72
C CYS A 88 -11.33 35.21 -1.03
N CYS A 89 -10.27 35.09 -0.24
CA CYS A 89 -9.65 36.22 0.44
C CYS A 89 -8.93 37.19 -0.50
N PHE A 90 -8.60 36.72 -1.71
CA PHE A 90 -7.87 37.49 -2.72
C PHE A 90 -8.76 37.98 -3.86
N LYS A 91 -10.03 37.54 -3.91
CA LYS A 91 -11.01 38.00 -4.89
C LYS A 91 -11.65 39.33 -4.49
N SER A 92 -12.04 40.13 -5.46
CA SER A 92 -12.83 41.34 -5.20
C SER A 92 -14.24 40.97 -4.70
N ALA A 93 -14.92 41.89 -3.99
CA ALA A 93 -16.29 41.64 -3.52
C ALA A 93 -17.28 41.33 -4.66
N SER A 94 -17.05 41.85 -5.86
CA SER A 94 -17.81 41.55 -7.08
C SER A 94 -17.62 40.14 -7.63
N GLU A 95 -16.51 39.48 -7.27
CA GLU A 95 -16.12 38.13 -7.74
C GLU A 95 -16.32 37.06 -6.65
N GLY A 96 -17.11 37.37 -5.62
CA GLY A 96 -17.30 36.47 -4.46
C GLY A 96 -16.20 36.56 -3.41
N GLY A 97 -15.48 37.68 -3.36
CA GLY A 97 -14.46 37.95 -2.35
C GLY A 97 -15.01 37.89 -0.92
N CYS A 98 -14.29 37.20 -0.03
CA CYS A 98 -14.69 36.99 1.36
C CYS A 98 -13.86 37.81 2.36
N ASN A 99 -12.89 38.62 1.91
CA ASN A 99 -12.06 39.51 2.74
C ASN A 99 -12.85 40.75 3.22
N THR A 100 -13.85 40.50 4.04
CA THR A 100 -14.65 41.52 4.70
C THR A 100 -14.04 41.88 6.06
N THR A 101 -14.47 42.98 6.67
CA THR A 101 -14.07 43.37 8.04
C THR A 101 -14.31 42.25 9.07
N GLU A 102 -15.35 41.41 8.86
CA GLU A 102 -15.69 40.29 9.75
C GLU A 102 -14.73 39.09 9.57
N ASN A 103 -14.23 38.88 8.35
CA ASN A 103 -13.38 37.73 7.98
C ASN A 103 -11.88 38.07 7.92
N GLN A 104 -11.50 39.32 8.17
CA GLN A 104 -10.13 39.79 7.96
C GLN A 104 -9.09 38.98 8.76
N ALA A 105 -9.44 38.54 9.99
CA ALA A 105 -8.54 37.73 10.81
C ALA A 105 -8.29 36.32 10.25
N TRP A 106 -9.28 35.75 9.56
CA TRP A 106 -9.14 34.46 8.88
C TRP A 106 -8.37 34.62 7.57
N CYS A 107 -8.70 35.64 6.77
CA CYS A 107 -7.98 35.89 5.51
C CYS A 107 -6.49 36.21 5.68
N ARG A 108 -6.10 36.82 6.80
CA ARG A 108 -4.68 37.05 7.12
C ARG A 108 -3.86 35.77 7.24
N GLN A 109 -4.48 34.63 7.57
CA GLN A 109 -3.76 33.37 7.71
C GLN A 109 -3.29 32.82 6.38
N PHE A 110 -3.97 33.22 5.29
CA PHE A 110 -3.65 32.84 3.92
C PHE A 110 -2.73 33.84 3.23
N HIS A 111 -2.28 34.90 3.89
CA HIS A 111 -1.39 35.90 3.29
C HIS A 111 -0.15 35.32 2.57
N PRO A 112 0.47 34.20 3.01
CA PRO A 112 1.55 33.57 2.23
C PRO A 112 1.14 33.09 0.83
N CYS A 113 -0.16 32.88 0.59
CA CYS A 113 -0.73 32.56 -0.72
C CYS A 113 -0.91 33.80 -1.62
N GLU A 114 -0.72 35.02 -1.10
CA GLU A 114 -0.88 36.26 -1.85
C GLU A 114 0.24 36.37 -2.90
N GLY A 115 -0.12 36.39 -4.18
CA GLY A 115 0.85 36.42 -5.29
C GLY A 115 1.17 35.05 -5.87
N MET A 116 0.73 33.96 -5.23
CA MET A 116 0.52 32.74 -5.98
C MET A 116 -0.61 32.98 -6.97
N ASN A 117 -0.34 32.79 -8.25
CA ASN A 117 -1.37 32.73 -9.26
C ASN A 117 -2.09 31.40 -9.05
N ILE A 118 -2.89 31.31 -7.97
CA ILE A 118 -3.80 30.20 -7.73
C ILE A 118 -4.93 30.42 -8.72
N ILE A 119 -4.64 30.05 -9.97
CA ILE A 119 -5.64 29.79 -10.98
C ILE A 119 -6.58 28.82 -10.28
N SER A 120 -7.83 29.24 -10.01
CA SER A 120 -8.84 28.28 -9.56
C SER A 120 -8.81 27.10 -10.53
N HIS A 121 -9.20 25.93 -10.09
CA HIS A 121 -9.38 24.76 -10.95
C HIS A 121 -10.49 24.95 -12.03
N ASP A 122 -10.63 26.17 -12.56
CA ASP A 122 -10.94 26.46 -13.96
C ASP A 122 -9.62 26.40 -14.76
N TRP A 123 -8.95 25.25 -14.78
CA TRP A 123 -8.07 24.97 -15.92
C TRP A 123 -8.99 24.73 -17.12
N TYR A 124 -8.67 25.39 -18.23
CA TYR A 124 -9.41 25.48 -19.50
C TYR A 124 -10.61 26.44 -19.54
N ASN A 125 -10.33 27.75 -19.44
CA ASN A 125 -11.21 28.77 -20.01
C ASN A 125 -10.45 29.87 -20.79
N ASP A 126 -9.15 29.69 -21.07
CA ASP A 126 -8.47 30.51 -22.05
C ASP A 126 -8.53 29.78 -23.41
N GLU A 127 -9.15 30.42 -24.40
CA GLU A 127 -9.27 29.94 -25.79
C GLU A 127 -7.89 29.61 -26.43
N GLU A 128 -6.77 30.02 -25.82
CA GLU A 128 -5.41 29.71 -26.26
C GLU A 128 -4.96 28.26 -25.92
N ASP A 129 -5.55 27.59 -24.93
CA ASP A 129 -5.10 26.25 -24.47
C ASP A 129 -5.84 25.07 -25.15
N GLU A 130 -7.01 25.31 -25.73
CA GLU A 130 -7.77 24.26 -26.45
C GLU A 130 -7.05 23.77 -27.70
N ALA A 131 -6.27 24.65 -28.33
CA ALA A 131 -5.45 24.32 -29.49
C ALA A 131 -4.28 23.42 -29.12
N GLU A 132 -3.62 23.66 -27.99
CA GLU A 132 -2.48 22.86 -27.54
C GLU A 132 -2.89 21.44 -27.14
N ILE A 133 -4.00 21.30 -26.39
CA ILE A 133 -4.48 19.97 -26.00
C ILE A 133 -4.94 19.16 -27.22
N THR A 134 -5.60 19.80 -28.20
CA THR A 134 -6.01 19.13 -29.43
C THR A 134 -4.80 18.62 -30.22
N VAL A 135 -3.71 19.40 -30.28
CA VAL A 135 -2.47 18.98 -30.95
C VAL A 135 -1.83 17.78 -30.22
N ALA A 136 -1.71 17.84 -28.90
CA ALA A 136 -1.16 16.74 -28.10
C ALA A 136 -1.98 15.45 -28.26
N LEU A 137 -3.31 15.56 -28.20
CA LEU A 137 -4.21 14.43 -28.40
C LEU A 137 -4.12 13.84 -29.82
N VAL A 138 -3.99 14.69 -30.84
CA VAL A 138 -3.80 14.21 -32.22
C VAL A 138 -2.42 13.56 -32.40
N GLU A 139 -1.38 14.02 -31.74
CA GLU A 139 -0.04 13.42 -31.84
C GLU A 139 0.06 12.07 -31.13
N ALA A 140 -0.48 11.99 -29.91
CA ALA A 140 -0.46 10.80 -29.08
C ALA A 140 -1.46 9.74 -29.59
N CYS A 141 -2.70 10.13 -29.86
CA CYS A 141 -3.76 9.20 -30.26
C CYS A 141 -3.87 9.02 -31.79
N GLY A 142 -3.31 9.94 -32.57
CA GLY A 142 -3.35 9.89 -34.03
C GLY A 142 -2.54 8.71 -34.57
N GLY A 143 -3.23 7.81 -35.27
CA GLY A 143 -2.64 6.63 -35.89
C GLY A 143 -2.87 5.32 -35.15
N LEU A 144 -3.40 5.36 -33.91
CA LEU A 144 -3.80 4.16 -33.16
C LEU A 144 -4.91 3.34 -33.86
N ASN A 145 -5.65 3.95 -34.79
CA ASN A 145 -6.71 3.33 -35.59
C ASN A 145 -6.29 2.94 -37.03
N SER A 146 -5.03 3.15 -37.43
CA SER A 146 -4.62 2.81 -38.79
C SER A 146 -4.25 1.33 -38.89
N GLU A 147 -4.87 0.60 -39.82
CA GLU A 147 -4.59 -0.82 -40.16
C GLU A 147 -3.13 -1.07 -40.62
N SER A 148 -2.29 -0.04 -40.63
CA SER A 148 -0.90 -0.03 -41.07
C SER A 148 0.14 0.01 -39.93
N ALA A 149 -0.28 -0.09 -38.66
CA ALA A 149 0.64 -0.31 -37.55
C ALA A 149 1.23 -1.72 -37.65
N ASN A 150 2.37 -1.85 -38.34
CA ASN A 150 3.09 -3.12 -38.42
C ASN A 150 3.62 -3.53 -37.04
N ASP A 151 3.47 -4.80 -36.73
CA ASP A 151 3.69 -5.56 -35.47
C ASP A 151 5.15 -5.61 -34.98
N GLY A 152 5.90 -4.51 -35.10
CA GLY A 152 7.31 -4.46 -34.67
C GLY A 152 7.81 -3.07 -34.30
N ASP A 153 6.95 -2.06 -34.26
CA ASP A 153 7.33 -0.72 -33.84
C ASP A 153 7.02 -0.55 -32.35
N THR A 154 8.06 -0.57 -31.51
CA THR A 154 7.98 -0.32 -30.06
C THR A 154 7.30 1.01 -29.72
N ASN A 155 7.24 1.93 -30.69
CA ASN A 155 6.58 3.23 -30.61
C ASN A 155 5.04 3.14 -30.44
N VAL A 156 4.39 2.03 -30.84
CA VAL A 156 2.92 1.90 -30.70
C VAL A 156 2.51 1.79 -29.22
N LYS A 157 3.34 1.14 -28.38
CA LYS A 157 3.09 1.01 -26.94
C LYS A 157 3.18 2.37 -26.25
N ASP A 158 4.26 3.11 -26.52
CA ASP A 158 4.51 4.42 -25.92
C ASP A 158 3.41 5.42 -26.29
N LYS A 159 2.99 5.43 -27.56
CA LYS A 159 1.85 6.25 -28.03
C LYS A 159 0.52 5.86 -27.40
N TYR A 160 0.29 4.58 -27.16
CA TYR A 160 -0.93 4.13 -26.49
C TYR A 160 -0.98 4.61 -25.05
N ILE A 161 0.15 4.54 -24.32
CA ILE A 161 0.27 5.03 -22.94
C ILE A 161 0.06 6.55 -22.91
N GLU A 162 0.78 7.29 -23.75
CA GLU A 162 0.67 8.75 -23.84
C GLU A 162 -0.77 9.18 -24.18
N CYS A 163 -1.42 8.49 -25.12
CA CYS A 163 -2.82 8.73 -25.44
C CYS A 163 -3.74 8.44 -24.23
N HIS A 164 -3.51 7.33 -23.52
CA HIS A 164 -4.32 6.98 -22.35
C HIS A 164 -4.21 8.02 -21.22
N GLU A 165 -3.00 8.46 -20.90
CA GLU A 165 -2.74 9.49 -19.87
C GLU A 165 -3.45 10.80 -20.19
N LEU A 166 -3.39 11.25 -21.46
CA LEU A 166 -4.09 12.46 -21.89
C LEU A 166 -5.61 12.30 -21.85
N CYS A 167 -6.11 11.10 -22.13
CA CYS A 167 -7.55 10.84 -22.28
C CYS A 167 -8.28 10.46 -20.99
N GLN A 168 -7.56 10.05 -19.92
CA GLN A 168 -8.15 9.40 -18.75
C GLN A 168 -9.34 10.15 -18.12
N SER A 169 -9.23 11.48 -18.02
CA SER A 169 -10.23 12.35 -17.40
C SER A 169 -11.51 12.53 -18.24
N HIS A 170 -11.46 12.16 -19.52
CA HIS A 170 -12.56 12.35 -20.49
C HIS A 170 -12.93 11.04 -21.21
N THR A 171 -12.51 9.89 -20.69
CA THR A 171 -12.92 8.56 -21.20
C THR A 171 -14.43 8.37 -21.18
N CYS A 172 -15.15 9.02 -20.26
CA CYS A 172 -16.60 9.02 -20.19
C CYS A 172 -17.27 9.59 -21.45
N CYS A 173 -16.57 10.38 -22.28
CA CYS A 173 -17.12 10.93 -23.52
C CYS A 173 -17.39 9.84 -24.58
N PHE A 174 -16.74 8.69 -24.46
CA PHE A 174 -16.71 7.67 -25.53
C PHE A 174 -17.19 6.29 -25.09
N THR A 175 -17.81 6.18 -23.92
CA THR A 175 -18.43 4.92 -23.46
C THR A 175 -19.84 4.75 -24.01
N ASN A 176 -20.21 3.53 -24.41
CA ASN A 176 -21.58 3.21 -24.82
C ASN A 176 -22.55 2.99 -23.65
N GLN A 177 -22.06 3.01 -22.41
CA GLN A 177 -22.90 2.85 -21.23
C GLN A 177 -23.61 4.16 -20.92
N SER A 178 -24.92 4.23 -21.12
CA SER A 178 -25.71 5.45 -20.95
C SER A 178 -25.65 6.07 -19.55
N THR A 179 -25.28 5.30 -18.52
CA THR A 179 -25.11 5.79 -17.14
C THR A 179 -23.73 6.36 -16.84
N LEU A 180 -22.74 6.08 -17.70
CA LEU A 180 -21.35 6.54 -17.56
C LEU A 180 -20.94 7.48 -18.69
N ASN A 181 -21.78 7.62 -19.71
CA ASN A 181 -21.54 8.51 -20.83
C ASN A 181 -21.79 9.95 -20.40
N CYS A 182 -20.76 10.79 -20.47
CA CYS A 182 -20.82 12.21 -20.13
C CYS A 182 -20.93 13.12 -21.38
N ALA A 183 -21.06 12.55 -22.58
CA ALA A 183 -21.03 13.28 -23.84
C ALA A 183 -22.17 14.30 -23.97
N ASP A 184 -23.34 14.02 -23.41
CA ASP A 184 -24.46 14.96 -23.41
C ASP A 184 -24.23 16.14 -22.44
N GLU A 185 -23.55 15.89 -21.32
CA GLU A 185 -23.28 16.91 -20.29
C GLU A 185 -22.04 17.77 -20.61
N LEU A 186 -21.08 17.20 -21.35
CA LEU A 186 -19.79 17.79 -21.66
C LEU A 186 -19.54 17.92 -23.18
N ALA A 187 -20.60 18.10 -23.99
CA ALA A 187 -20.53 18.04 -25.46
C ALA A 187 -19.38 18.86 -26.11
N ASP A 188 -19.18 20.09 -25.63
CA ASP A 188 -18.13 20.98 -26.15
C ASP A 188 -16.72 20.44 -25.81
N LYS A 189 -16.53 19.93 -24.59
CA LYS A 189 -15.27 19.33 -24.15
C LYS A 189 -15.01 17.98 -24.82
N CYS A 190 -16.03 17.14 -24.93
CA CYS A 190 -15.90 15.83 -25.57
C CYS A 190 -15.48 15.92 -27.04
N THR A 191 -15.82 17.03 -27.72
CA THR A 191 -15.36 17.29 -29.09
C THR A 191 -13.85 17.53 -29.17
N LEU A 192 -13.24 18.18 -28.17
CA LEU A 192 -11.78 18.38 -28.08
C LEU A 192 -11.05 17.04 -27.89
N TYR A 193 -11.68 16.12 -27.17
CA TYR A 193 -11.14 14.79 -26.88
C TYR A 193 -11.46 13.73 -27.94
N ASP A 194 -12.03 14.11 -29.10
CA ASP A 194 -12.37 13.18 -30.17
C ASP A 194 -11.23 12.21 -30.59
N PRO A 195 -9.93 12.57 -30.59
CA PRO A 195 -8.84 11.64 -30.84
C PRO A 195 -8.81 10.43 -29.88
N CYS A 196 -9.27 10.60 -28.64
CA CYS A 196 -9.37 9.53 -27.63
C CYS A 196 -10.36 8.42 -28.01
N LYS A 197 -11.24 8.64 -29.01
CA LYS A 197 -12.08 7.58 -29.58
C LYS A 197 -11.26 6.39 -30.06
N ALA A 198 -9.98 6.57 -30.40
CA ALA A 198 -9.10 5.46 -30.75
C ALA A 198 -8.93 4.42 -29.61
N LEU A 199 -9.01 4.86 -28.35
CA LEU A 199 -9.01 3.97 -27.19
C LEU A 199 -10.35 3.21 -27.07
N ALA A 200 -11.46 3.90 -27.35
CA ALA A 200 -12.80 3.31 -27.31
C ALA A 200 -13.03 2.30 -28.44
N VAL A 201 -12.56 2.58 -29.67
CA VAL A 201 -12.70 1.66 -30.82
C VAL A 201 -11.97 0.34 -30.58
N LYS A 202 -10.80 0.36 -29.92
CA LYS A 202 -10.14 -0.89 -29.50
C LYS A 202 -10.93 -1.65 -28.44
N SER A 203 -11.58 -0.96 -27.50
CA SER A 203 -12.46 -1.59 -26.51
C SER A 203 -13.77 -2.14 -27.10
N GLU A 204 -14.22 -1.58 -28.23
CA GLU A 204 -15.43 -1.99 -28.96
C GLU A 204 -15.20 -3.04 -30.04
N LEU A 205 -13.96 -3.45 -30.29
CA LEU A 205 -13.69 -4.61 -31.14
C LEU A 205 -14.49 -5.78 -30.59
N LYS A 206 -15.54 -6.17 -31.31
CA LYS A 206 -16.25 -7.41 -31.04
C LYS A 206 -15.20 -8.51 -31.13
N TYR A 207 -14.83 -9.08 -29.99
CA TYR A 207 -13.98 -10.26 -29.84
C TYR A 207 -14.62 -11.55 -30.42
N ASP A 208 -15.38 -11.39 -31.50
CA ASP A 208 -15.96 -12.46 -32.31
C ASP A 208 -14.93 -13.00 -33.32
N ASP A 209 -13.82 -12.30 -33.55
CA ASP A 209 -12.72 -12.79 -34.40
C ASP A 209 -11.63 -13.48 -33.58
N PHE A 210 -11.33 -14.74 -33.93
CA PHE A 210 -10.44 -15.62 -33.18
C PHE A 210 -8.99 -15.09 -33.11
N ALA A 211 -8.59 -14.30 -34.11
CA ALA A 211 -7.27 -13.65 -34.15
C ALA A 211 -7.10 -12.60 -33.03
N THR A 212 -8.09 -11.72 -32.86
CA THR A 212 -8.05 -10.65 -31.83
C THR A 212 -8.08 -11.18 -30.39
N LEU A 213 -8.72 -12.34 -30.17
CA LEU A 213 -8.77 -12.97 -28.86
C LEU A 213 -7.43 -13.60 -28.47
N GLN A 214 -6.75 -14.23 -29.44
CA GLN A 214 -5.44 -14.83 -29.23
C GLN A 214 -4.37 -13.76 -28.99
N GLU A 215 -4.45 -12.62 -29.69
CA GLU A 215 -3.59 -11.46 -29.46
C GLU A 215 -3.80 -10.87 -28.05
N ALA A 216 -5.06 -10.61 -27.66
CA ALA A 216 -5.36 -10.12 -26.30
C ALA A 216 -4.89 -11.09 -25.21
N ARG A 217 -4.95 -12.40 -25.46
CA ARG A 217 -4.41 -13.41 -24.54
C ARG A 217 -2.89 -13.32 -24.42
N VAL A 218 -2.18 -13.21 -25.54
CA VAL A 218 -0.71 -13.07 -25.53
C VAL A 218 -0.31 -11.76 -24.84
N GLU A 219 -1.03 -10.67 -25.12
CA GLU A 219 -0.79 -9.38 -24.48
C GLU A 219 -1.03 -9.46 -22.96
N ALA A 220 -2.11 -10.11 -22.51
CA ALA A 220 -2.36 -10.33 -21.09
C ALA A 220 -1.23 -11.16 -20.46
N GLN A 221 -0.70 -12.17 -21.16
CA GLN A 221 0.44 -12.96 -20.68
C GLN A 221 1.72 -12.14 -20.51
N ILE A 222 1.92 -11.12 -21.37
CA ILE A 222 3.10 -10.25 -21.31
C ILE A 222 2.92 -9.19 -20.23
N GLN A 223 1.76 -8.52 -20.16
CA GLN A 223 1.55 -7.38 -19.27
C GLN A 223 1.18 -7.80 -17.84
N CYS A 224 0.59 -8.99 -17.64
CA CYS A 224 0.07 -9.44 -16.35
C CYS A 224 1.00 -10.44 -15.64
N THR A 225 2.30 -10.20 -15.68
CA THR A 225 3.26 -10.96 -14.87
C THR A 225 3.24 -10.45 -13.42
N ASP A 226 3.66 -11.30 -12.47
CA ASP A 226 3.74 -10.89 -11.05
C ASP A 226 4.67 -9.69 -10.87
N GLU A 227 5.77 -9.62 -11.63
CA GLU A 227 6.70 -8.48 -11.64
C GLU A 227 6.08 -7.21 -12.24
N SER A 228 5.22 -7.33 -13.25
CA SER A 228 4.54 -6.16 -13.82
C SER A 228 3.48 -5.61 -12.86
N LEU A 229 2.76 -6.49 -12.15
CA LEU A 229 1.70 -6.10 -11.21
C LEU A 229 2.20 -5.39 -9.94
N THR A 230 3.49 -5.50 -9.60
CA THR A 230 4.08 -4.75 -8.46
C THR A 230 4.42 -3.30 -8.80
N SER A 231 4.36 -2.91 -10.08
CA SER A 231 4.55 -1.53 -10.53
C SER A 231 3.21 -0.89 -10.92
N ASN A 232 3.05 0.42 -10.72
CA ASN A 232 1.87 1.16 -11.19
C ASN A 232 1.67 0.99 -12.70
N LEU A 233 2.74 1.17 -13.47
CA LEU A 233 2.70 1.09 -14.93
C LEU A 233 2.31 -0.31 -15.43
N GLY A 234 2.87 -1.36 -14.85
CA GLY A 234 2.55 -2.73 -15.23
C GLY A 234 1.15 -3.16 -14.75
N TYR A 235 0.69 -2.68 -13.60
CA TYR A 235 -0.69 -2.86 -13.17
C TYR A 235 -1.67 -2.22 -14.15
N GLU A 236 -1.46 -0.96 -14.54
CA GLU A 236 -2.32 -0.26 -15.50
C GLU A 236 -2.30 -0.92 -16.88
N ALA A 237 -1.13 -1.33 -17.37
CA ALA A 237 -1.00 -2.05 -18.64
C ALA A 237 -1.77 -3.38 -18.60
N CYS A 238 -1.64 -4.16 -17.51
CA CYS A 238 -2.39 -5.38 -17.34
C CYS A 238 -3.89 -5.11 -17.21
N TYR A 239 -4.30 -4.08 -16.44
CA TYR A 239 -5.70 -3.70 -16.27
C TYR A 239 -6.35 -3.31 -17.59
N ALA A 240 -5.66 -2.53 -18.42
CA ALA A 240 -6.17 -2.13 -19.74
C ALA A 240 -6.51 -3.35 -20.60
N VAL A 241 -5.65 -4.37 -20.60
CA VAL A 241 -5.87 -5.61 -21.36
C VAL A 241 -6.96 -6.49 -20.73
N CYS A 242 -6.99 -6.54 -19.40
CA CYS A 242 -7.86 -7.44 -18.66
C CYS A 242 -9.26 -6.88 -18.40
N SER A 243 -9.45 -5.57 -18.39
CA SER A 243 -10.70 -4.89 -18.04
C SER A 243 -11.93 -5.40 -18.82
N PRO A 244 -11.86 -5.70 -20.13
CA PRO A 244 -13.01 -6.24 -20.87
C PRO A 244 -13.40 -7.66 -20.43
N PHE A 245 -12.47 -8.39 -19.79
CA PHE A 245 -12.62 -9.78 -19.39
C PHE A 245 -12.83 -9.95 -17.88
N LEU A 246 -12.73 -8.89 -17.06
CA LEU A 246 -12.89 -8.99 -15.61
C LEU A 246 -14.26 -9.54 -15.18
N CYS A 247 -15.30 -9.29 -15.98
CA CYS A 247 -16.62 -9.87 -15.76
C CYS A 247 -16.63 -11.41 -15.80
N CYS A 248 -15.65 -12.07 -16.42
CA CYS A 248 -15.52 -13.53 -16.39
C CYS A 248 -15.38 -14.09 -14.96
N PHE A 249 -14.89 -13.29 -14.02
CA PHE A 249 -14.56 -13.70 -12.66
C PHE A 249 -15.57 -13.17 -11.62
N SER A 250 -16.56 -12.38 -12.06
CA SER A 250 -17.64 -11.90 -11.19
C SER A 250 -18.73 -12.97 -11.00
N ASN A 251 -19.16 -13.16 -9.76
CA ASN A 251 -20.23 -14.11 -9.41
C ASN A 251 -21.62 -13.70 -9.94
N GLU A 252 -21.83 -12.42 -10.24
CA GLU A 252 -23.17 -11.89 -10.56
C GLU A 252 -23.37 -11.57 -12.05
N ASN A 253 -22.29 -11.38 -12.81
CA ASN A 253 -22.34 -11.04 -14.24
C ASN A 253 -21.18 -11.71 -14.98
N ASN A 254 -21.17 -13.05 -15.03
CA ASN A 254 -20.29 -13.72 -15.96
C ASN A 254 -20.68 -13.26 -17.38
N CYS A 255 -19.77 -12.65 -18.13
CA CYS A 255 -20.01 -12.29 -19.53
C CYS A 255 -20.30 -13.50 -20.46
N ASN A 256 -20.60 -14.65 -19.87
CA ASN A 256 -21.06 -15.88 -20.49
C ASN A 256 -22.48 -15.73 -21.02
N LYS A 257 -22.59 -15.16 -22.22
CA LYS A 257 -23.63 -15.65 -23.15
C LYS A 257 -23.31 -17.11 -23.49
N ALA A 258 -24.35 -17.92 -23.70
CA ALA A 258 -24.19 -19.34 -24.03
C ALA A 258 -23.24 -19.53 -25.24
N GLY A 259 -22.08 -20.17 -25.00
CA GLY A 259 -21.07 -20.48 -26.01
C GLY A 259 -19.66 -19.89 -25.81
N THR A 260 -19.33 -19.28 -24.66
CA THR A 260 -18.01 -18.69 -24.43
C THR A 260 -17.13 -19.54 -23.51
N ASP A 261 -16.43 -20.51 -24.10
CA ASP A 261 -15.32 -21.25 -23.49
C ASP A 261 -14.05 -20.37 -23.29
N LYS A 262 -14.20 -19.03 -23.34
CA LYS A 262 -13.13 -18.05 -23.51
C LYS A 262 -12.60 -17.47 -22.20
N CYS A 263 -13.34 -17.60 -21.09
CA CYS A 263 -12.90 -17.06 -19.80
C CYS A 263 -11.67 -17.81 -19.24
N GLU A 264 -11.49 -19.09 -19.58
CA GLU A 264 -10.34 -19.88 -19.15
C GLU A 264 -9.01 -19.34 -19.74
N ASP A 265 -9.05 -18.80 -20.95
CA ASP A 265 -7.88 -18.22 -21.63
C ASP A 265 -7.37 -16.94 -20.95
N PHE A 266 -8.24 -16.25 -20.19
CA PHE A 266 -7.92 -15.03 -19.46
C PHE A 266 -7.78 -15.25 -17.96
N ASN A 267 -7.56 -16.48 -17.49
CA ASN A 267 -7.31 -16.75 -16.07
C ASN A 267 -6.15 -15.92 -15.49
N ILE A 268 -5.23 -15.43 -16.31
CA ILE A 268 -4.20 -14.50 -15.86
C ILE A 268 -4.77 -13.16 -15.35
N CYS A 269 -5.88 -12.70 -15.94
CA CYS A 269 -6.63 -11.52 -15.52
C CYS A 269 -7.41 -11.71 -14.22
N LYS A 270 -7.56 -12.95 -13.74
CA LYS A 270 -8.21 -13.24 -12.46
C LYS A 270 -7.48 -12.55 -11.31
N LYS A 271 -6.15 -12.45 -11.37
CA LYS A 271 -5.35 -11.73 -10.37
C LYS A 271 -5.83 -10.28 -10.24
N ILE A 272 -5.99 -9.57 -11.36
CA ILE A 272 -6.54 -8.19 -11.34
C ILE A 272 -7.98 -8.15 -10.84
N HIS A 273 -8.83 -9.12 -11.21
CA HIS A 273 -10.19 -9.17 -10.69
C HIS A 273 -10.20 -9.32 -9.16
N ASP A 274 -9.40 -10.24 -8.63
CA ASP A 274 -9.31 -10.50 -7.20
C ASP A 274 -8.73 -9.28 -6.45
N LEU A 275 -7.87 -8.48 -7.10
CA LEU A 275 -7.34 -7.22 -6.59
C LEU A 275 -8.34 -6.05 -6.68
N SER A 276 -9.14 -5.97 -7.75
CA SER A 276 -10.11 -4.89 -8.00
C SER A 276 -11.44 -5.08 -7.26
N ALA A 277 -11.71 -6.28 -6.75
CA ALA A 277 -12.84 -6.56 -5.85
C ALA A 277 -12.78 -5.77 -4.52
N LEU A 278 -11.70 -5.04 -4.26
CA LEU A 278 -11.48 -4.19 -3.07
C LEU A 278 -12.05 -2.76 -3.17
N ASP A 279 -12.67 -2.39 -4.29
CA ASP A 279 -13.35 -1.10 -4.64
C ASP A 279 -12.70 -0.50 -5.90
N PRO A 280 -13.31 -0.68 -7.09
CA PRO A 280 -12.69 -0.34 -8.37
C PRO A 280 -12.56 1.16 -8.65
N ASN A 281 -13.14 2.02 -7.81
CA ASN A 281 -13.03 3.48 -7.94
C ASN A 281 -12.06 4.11 -6.94
N SER A 282 -11.38 3.29 -6.15
CA SER A 282 -10.51 3.73 -5.07
C SER A 282 -9.05 3.62 -5.52
N GLU A 283 -8.36 4.75 -5.61
CA GLU A 283 -6.89 4.83 -5.75
C GLU A 283 -6.19 3.96 -4.67
N PHE A 284 -6.84 3.76 -3.52
CA PHE A 284 -6.36 2.89 -2.43
C PHE A 284 -6.41 1.38 -2.75
N ALA A 285 -7.31 0.93 -3.63
CA ALA A 285 -7.42 -0.50 -3.95
C ALA A 285 -6.20 -0.99 -4.76
N VAL A 286 -5.66 -0.13 -5.63
CA VAL A 286 -4.42 -0.41 -6.39
C VAL A 286 -3.22 -0.51 -5.44
N ILE A 287 -3.13 0.42 -4.49
CA ILE A 287 -2.07 0.44 -3.49
C ILE A 287 -2.16 -0.80 -2.58
N GLU A 288 -3.35 -1.14 -2.08
CA GLU A 288 -3.51 -2.34 -1.24
C GLU A 288 -3.15 -3.63 -2.00
N ALA A 289 -3.51 -3.70 -3.28
CA ALA A 289 -3.16 -4.81 -4.16
C ALA A 289 -1.64 -4.96 -4.33
N GLN A 290 -0.94 -3.86 -4.60
CA GLN A 290 0.51 -3.84 -4.70
C GLN A 290 1.19 -4.19 -3.39
N LEU A 291 0.67 -3.69 -2.26
CA LEU A 291 1.16 -4.02 -0.93
C LEU A 291 1.00 -5.51 -0.61
N ARG A 292 -0.11 -6.13 -0.98
CA ARG A 292 -0.29 -7.58 -0.80
C ARG A 292 0.65 -8.39 -1.70
N LEU A 293 0.89 -7.95 -2.93
CA LEU A 293 1.81 -8.64 -3.83
C LEU A 293 3.27 -8.51 -3.42
N ALA A 294 3.66 -7.35 -2.88
CA ALA A 294 5.05 -7.07 -2.53
C ALA A 294 5.40 -7.42 -1.08
N CYS A 295 4.44 -7.35 -0.15
CA CYS A 295 4.70 -7.39 1.29
C CYS A 295 3.94 -8.47 2.07
N ASP A 296 3.07 -9.28 1.44
CA ASP A 296 2.34 -10.32 2.19
C ASP A 296 3.24 -11.54 2.47
N PRO A 297 3.50 -11.87 3.74
CA PRO A 297 4.31 -13.05 4.12
C PRO A 297 3.77 -14.38 3.59
N ALA A 298 2.48 -14.46 3.26
CA ALA A 298 1.89 -15.66 2.71
C ALA A 298 2.25 -15.90 1.23
N THR A 299 2.69 -14.87 0.51
CA THR A 299 2.93 -14.90 -0.94
C THR A 299 4.36 -14.58 -1.34
N VAL A 300 5.15 -13.96 -0.46
CA VAL A 300 6.48 -13.44 -0.76
C VAL A 300 7.52 -14.08 0.17
N ASP A 301 8.62 -14.62 -0.39
CA ASP A 301 9.79 -15.00 0.42
C ASP A 301 10.53 -13.73 0.87
N TYR A 302 11.05 -13.72 2.10
CA TYR A 302 11.76 -12.55 2.67
C TYR A 302 13.20 -12.45 2.15
N SER A 303 13.46 -12.80 0.88
CA SER A 303 14.74 -12.45 0.26
C SER A 303 14.92 -10.93 0.23
N GLN A 304 16.19 -10.49 0.28
CA GLN A 304 16.53 -9.07 0.23
C GLN A 304 15.87 -8.35 -0.97
N GLU A 305 15.78 -9.01 -2.13
CA GLU A 305 15.15 -8.45 -3.32
C GLU A 305 13.66 -8.16 -3.13
N ASN A 306 12.93 -9.09 -2.51
CA ASN A 306 11.51 -8.93 -2.24
C ASN A 306 11.23 -7.93 -1.11
N PHE A 307 12.12 -7.89 -0.13
CA PHE A 307 12.11 -6.87 0.91
C PHE A 307 12.31 -5.46 0.32
N ASP A 308 13.25 -5.29 -0.61
CA ASP A 308 13.48 -4.03 -1.31
C ASP A 308 12.25 -3.64 -2.15
N LYS A 309 11.60 -4.60 -2.84
CA LYS A 309 10.33 -4.36 -3.56
C LYS A 309 9.21 -3.91 -2.63
N CYS A 310 9.07 -4.55 -1.47
CA CYS A 310 8.11 -4.11 -0.46
C CYS A 310 8.43 -2.68 0.02
N LEU A 311 9.69 -2.38 0.31
CA LEU A 311 10.14 -1.05 0.70
C LEU A 311 9.88 0.01 -0.36
N ASP A 312 10.06 -0.30 -1.64
CA ASP A 312 9.79 0.63 -2.74
C ASP A 312 8.30 1.01 -2.80
N VAL A 313 7.40 0.02 -2.65
CA VAL A 313 5.95 0.26 -2.56
C VAL A 313 5.59 1.03 -1.28
N CYS A 314 6.32 0.77 -0.20
CA CYS A 314 6.09 1.44 1.08
C CYS A 314 6.68 2.88 1.15
N SER A 315 7.79 3.18 0.47
CA SER A 315 8.53 4.44 0.69
C SER A 315 7.71 5.73 0.51
N PRO A 316 6.76 5.85 -0.46
CA PRO A 316 6.00 7.08 -0.68
C PRO A 316 5.10 7.44 0.53
N PHE A 317 4.71 6.45 1.31
CA PHE A 317 3.78 6.60 2.43
C PHE A 317 4.48 6.71 3.78
N ALA A 318 5.78 6.39 3.84
CA ALA A 318 6.60 6.47 5.06
C ALA A 318 6.60 7.86 5.66
N ASN A 319 6.81 8.83 4.79
CA ASN A 319 6.86 10.23 5.16
C ASN A 319 5.46 10.77 5.50
N LYS A 320 4.40 10.10 5.02
CA LYS A 320 3.00 10.50 5.22
C LYS A 320 2.41 9.95 6.52
N CYS A 321 2.81 8.75 6.96
CA CYS A 321 2.27 8.06 8.15
C CYS A 321 3.22 8.04 9.39
N SER A 322 4.40 8.65 9.34
CA SER A 322 5.42 8.58 10.42
C SER A 322 5.31 9.64 11.52
N SER A 323 4.32 10.55 11.48
CA SER A 323 4.21 11.59 12.52
C SER A 323 3.65 11.01 13.83
N THR A 324 4.38 11.22 14.94
CA THR A 324 4.09 10.68 16.29
C THR A 324 2.87 11.28 16.98
N ASP A 325 2.15 12.19 16.32
CA ASP A 325 0.97 12.88 16.86
C ASP A 325 -0.29 12.41 16.12
N HIS A 326 -0.79 11.20 16.42
CA HIS A 326 -2.02 10.71 15.79
C HIS A 326 -3.15 10.40 16.79
N ASP A 327 -4.14 11.30 16.76
CA ASP A 327 -5.56 11.10 17.11
C ASP A 327 -6.24 10.24 16.04
N SER A 328 -7.26 9.48 16.45
CA SER A 328 -7.90 8.31 15.81
C SER A 328 -8.60 8.48 14.44
N ASP A 329 -8.37 9.56 13.68
CA ASP A 329 -9.14 9.87 12.45
C ASP A 329 -8.29 9.97 11.17
N THR A 330 -6.95 9.94 11.24
CA THR A 330 -6.07 9.67 10.08
C THR A 330 -5.88 8.17 9.82
N ASP A 331 -6.57 7.33 10.60
CA ASP A 331 -6.40 5.89 10.61
C ASP A 331 -6.79 5.21 9.30
N LEU A 332 -7.67 5.76 8.45
CA LEU A 332 -8.12 5.04 7.25
C LEU A 332 -7.02 4.91 6.18
N GLU A 333 -6.29 5.99 5.86
CA GLU A 333 -5.17 5.92 4.88
C GLU A 333 -4.00 5.09 5.43
N CYS A 334 -3.75 5.13 6.75
CA CYS A 334 -2.68 4.36 7.37
C CYS A 334 -3.13 2.94 7.84
N HIS A 335 -4.41 2.56 7.72
CA HIS A 335 -4.89 1.22 8.14
C HIS A 335 -4.47 0.13 7.15
N HIS A 336 -4.65 0.41 5.86
CA HIS A 336 -4.17 -0.43 4.76
C HIS A 336 -2.64 -0.55 4.76
N TYR A 337 -2.01 0.38 5.47
CA TYR A 337 -0.58 0.50 5.70
C TYR A 337 -0.04 -0.37 6.84
N SER A 338 -0.90 -1.14 7.52
CA SER A 338 -0.48 -2.06 8.58
C SER A 338 0.56 -3.10 8.10
N LEU A 339 0.55 -3.49 6.82
CA LEU A 339 1.58 -4.34 6.21
C LEU A 339 2.95 -3.67 6.18
N CYS A 340 3.04 -2.42 5.72
CA CYS A 340 4.30 -1.66 5.71
C CYS A 340 4.75 -1.23 7.10
N LYS A 341 3.82 -0.88 7.99
CA LYS A 341 4.12 -0.58 9.39
C LYS A 341 4.80 -1.77 10.06
N LYS A 342 4.35 -2.99 9.78
CA LYS A 342 4.97 -4.24 10.23
C LYS A 342 6.38 -4.44 9.66
N VAL A 343 6.62 -4.06 8.40
CA VAL A 343 7.95 -4.07 7.76
C VAL A 343 8.91 -3.00 8.34
N TRP A 344 8.39 -1.86 8.80
CA TRP A 344 9.21 -0.81 9.43
C TRP A 344 9.39 -0.93 10.94
N GLU A 345 8.42 -1.51 11.64
CA GLU A 345 8.55 -1.84 13.07
C GLU A 345 9.50 -3.03 13.27
N ALA A 346 9.68 -3.86 12.25
CA ALA A 346 10.84 -4.71 12.12
C ALA A 346 12.09 -3.82 11.93
N ASP A 347 12.82 -3.60 13.03
CA ASP A 347 14.07 -2.84 13.02
C ASP A 347 15.04 -3.50 12.02
N ILE A 348 15.22 -2.86 10.86
CA ILE A 348 16.12 -3.31 9.76
C ILE A 348 17.53 -3.59 10.29
N THR A 349 17.92 -2.90 11.37
CA THR A 349 19.19 -3.12 12.05
C THR A 349 19.21 -4.50 12.70
N ILE A 350 18.12 -4.88 13.37
CA ILE A 350 17.97 -6.19 14.01
C ILE A 350 17.91 -7.28 12.94
N TYR A 351 17.13 -7.12 11.87
CA TYR A 351 17.07 -8.10 10.77
C TYR A 351 18.47 -8.40 10.21
N ASN A 352 19.20 -7.38 9.78
CA ASN A 352 20.55 -7.54 9.24
C ASN A 352 21.52 -8.13 10.27
N GLN A 353 21.38 -7.75 11.54
CA GLN A 353 22.22 -8.28 12.61
C GLN A 353 21.92 -9.77 12.86
N VAL A 354 20.66 -10.18 12.87
CA VAL A 354 20.25 -11.58 13.00
C VAL A 354 20.77 -12.37 11.80
N GLU A 355 20.52 -11.91 10.59
CA GLU A 355 20.93 -12.61 9.35
C GLU A 355 22.46 -12.81 9.30
N MET A 356 23.25 -11.76 9.53
CA MET A 356 24.71 -11.87 9.52
C MET A 356 25.24 -12.73 10.66
N THR A 357 24.70 -12.58 11.88
CA THR A 357 25.20 -13.32 13.06
C THR A 357 24.81 -14.79 13.02
N CYS A 358 23.64 -15.10 12.47
CA CYS A 358 23.06 -16.45 12.42
C CYS A 358 23.27 -17.16 11.08
N ALA A 359 24.08 -16.61 10.18
CA ALA A 359 24.42 -17.28 8.94
C ALA A 359 25.16 -18.60 9.21
N LEU A 360 24.82 -19.66 8.46
CA LEU A 360 25.43 -20.99 8.59
C LEU A 360 26.97 -21.01 8.66
N PRO A 361 27.73 -20.17 7.92
CA PRO A 361 29.18 -20.11 8.06
C PRO A 361 29.65 -19.64 9.45
N GLU A 362 28.95 -18.70 10.06
CA GLU A 362 29.32 -18.09 11.35
C GLU A 362 29.07 -19.05 12.51
N LEU A 363 28.02 -19.87 12.41
CA LEU A 363 27.67 -20.92 13.39
C LEU A 363 28.72 -22.04 13.53
N LYS A 364 29.75 -22.05 12.67
CA LYS A 364 30.89 -22.99 12.77
C LYS A 364 31.93 -22.57 13.82
N SER A 365 31.77 -21.39 14.40
CA SER A 365 32.62 -20.85 15.45
C SER A 365 31.83 -20.71 16.75
N LEU A 366 32.52 -20.84 17.89
CA LEU A 366 31.88 -20.67 19.19
C LEU A 366 31.31 -19.25 19.34
N GLU A 367 32.06 -18.25 18.86
CA GLU A 367 31.66 -16.85 18.90
C GLU A 367 30.39 -16.58 18.07
N GLY A 368 30.31 -17.08 16.83
CA GLY A 368 29.12 -16.93 15.99
C GLY A 368 27.90 -17.63 16.58
N LEU A 369 28.10 -18.81 17.19
CA LEU A 369 27.02 -19.56 17.84
C LEU A 369 26.48 -18.83 19.08
N GLN A 370 27.37 -18.35 19.94
CA GLN A 370 27.02 -17.54 21.11
C GLN A 370 26.35 -16.22 20.70
N GLY A 371 26.88 -15.55 19.67
CA GLY A 371 26.31 -14.32 19.12
C GLY A 371 24.89 -14.54 18.61
N CYS A 372 24.68 -15.58 17.81
CA CYS A 372 23.38 -15.90 17.26
C CYS A 372 22.40 -16.27 18.37
N HIS A 373 22.79 -17.17 19.27
CA HIS A 373 21.95 -17.53 20.41
C HIS A 373 21.56 -16.31 21.27
N SER A 374 22.50 -15.41 21.55
CA SER A 374 22.25 -14.22 22.36
C SER A 374 21.16 -13.32 21.77
N ILE A 375 21.16 -13.15 20.45
CA ILE A 375 20.18 -12.36 19.71
C ILE A 375 18.84 -13.12 19.59
N CYS A 376 18.90 -14.43 19.37
CA CYS A 376 17.73 -15.25 19.09
C CYS A 376 16.96 -15.75 20.33
N LYS A 377 17.57 -15.76 21.53
CA LYS A 377 17.00 -16.42 22.72
C LYS A 377 15.57 -15.98 23.09
N GLY A 378 15.17 -14.75 22.76
CA GLY A 378 13.81 -14.24 22.99
C GLY A 378 12.78 -14.77 21.98
N HIS A 379 13.23 -15.22 20.81
CA HIS A 379 12.39 -15.56 19.66
C HIS A 379 12.57 -17.00 19.18
N LEU A 380 13.28 -17.86 19.94
CA LEU A 380 13.37 -19.29 19.63
C LEU A 380 12.01 -20.00 19.66
N CYS A 381 10.98 -19.44 20.31
CA CYS A 381 9.61 -19.96 20.26
C CYS A 381 9.00 -19.88 18.85
N CYS A 382 9.53 -19.05 17.94
CA CYS A 382 9.04 -18.93 16.58
C CYS A 382 9.22 -20.22 15.76
N PHE A 383 10.17 -21.06 16.16
CA PHE A 383 10.58 -22.26 15.44
C PHE A 383 10.21 -23.55 16.17
N GLN A 384 9.47 -23.45 17.27
CA GLN A 384 8.96 -24.62 17.98
C GLN A 384 7.69 -25.13 17.30
N GLU A 385 7.54 -26.45 17.26
CA GLU A 385 6.28 -27.08 16.86
C GLU A 385 5.31 -27.17 18.06
N GLY A 386 4.01 -27.01 17.80
CA GLY A 386 2.96 -27.23 18.80
C GLY A 386 2.46 -25.96 19.51
N VAL A 387 1.80 -26.16 20.66
CA VAL A 387 1.07 -25.09 21.39
C VAL A 387 1.96 -24.02 22.00
N ASP A 388 3.26 -24.30 22.12
CA ASP A 388 4.25 -23.36 22.65
C ASP A 388 4.90 -22.51 21.54
N SER A 389 4.52 -22.76 20.28
CA SER A 389 4.91 -21.91 19.16
C SER A 389 4.33 -20.51 19.32
N CYS A 390 5.19 -19.50 19.24
CA CYS A 390 4.74 -18.11 19.22
C CYS A 390 4.53 -17.57 17.80
N PHE A 391 4.73 -18.40 16.77
CA PHE A 391 4.67 -18.02 15.36
C PHE A 391 3.30 -17.45 14.95
N GLU A 392 2.20 -18.11 15.32
CA GLU A 392 0.85 -17.66 14.95
C GLU A 392 0.50 -16.28 15.53
N TYR A 393 1.05 -15.95 16.70
CA TYR A 393 0.75 -14.70 17.39
C TYR A 393 1.71 -13.56 17.01
N ASN A 394 2.91 -13.90 16.53
CA ASN A 394 3.99 -12.94 16.26
C ASN A 394 4.63 -13.14 14.87
N LEU A 395 3.83 -13.46 13.84
CA LEU A 395 4.29 -13.78 12.48
C LEU A 395 5.41 -12.87 11.95
N VAL A 396 5.24 -11.55 12.12
CA VAL A 396 6.17 -10.52 11.62
C VAL A 396 7.46 -10.48 12.44
N GLU A 397 7.34 -10.54 13.76
CA GLU A 397 8.52 -10.59 14.61
C GLU A 397 9.30 -11.88 14.31
N CYS A 398 8.59 -13.01 14.18
CA CYS A 398 9.21 -14.27 13.82
C CYS A 398 9.90 -14.27 12.45
N SER A 399 9.40 -13.55 11.45
CA SER A 399 10.10 -13.43 10.16
C SER A 399 11.39 -12.62 10.27
N VAL A 400 11.48 -11.65 11.17
CA VAL A 400 12.75 -10.92 11.44
C VAL A 400 13.83 -11.86 11.97
N TYR A 401 13.40 -12.87 12.73
CA TYR A 401 14.29 -13.83 13.36
C TYR A 401 14.47 -15.11 12.53
N ASP A 402 14.04 -15.19 11.27
CA ASP A 402 14.01 -16.45 10.51
C ASP A 402 15.38 -17.15 10.43
N ALA A 403 16.47 -16.38 10.31
CA ALA A 403 17.83 -16.94 10.32
C ALA A 403 18.21 -17.60 11.66
N CYS A 404 17.52 -17.34 12.76
CA CYS A 404 17.67 -18.06 14.03
C CYS A 404 17.30 -19.54 13.91
N SER A 405 16.48 -19.93 12.92
CA SER A 405 16.21 -21.34 12.63
C SER A 405 17.48 -22.13 12.30
N ASN A 406 18.55 -21.49 11.83
CA ASN A 406 19.85 -22.11 11.60
C ASN A 406 20.49 -22.66 12.89
N LEU A 407 20.12 -22.14 14.07
CA LEU A 407 20.52 -22.73 15.35
C LEU A 407 19.90 -24.11 15.58
N LEU A 408 18.76 -24.38 14.94
CA LEU A 408 17.99 -25.62 15.09
C LEU A 408 18.17 -26.58 13.91
N ALA A 409 18.67 -26.09 12.77
CA ALA A 409 18.82 -26.83 11.50
C ALA A 409 19.76 -28.06 11.53
N PHE A 410 20.25 -28.48 12.70
CA PHE A 410 21.05 -29.70 12.87
C PHE A 410 20.20 -30.96 13.18
N ASP A 411 18.88 -30.83 13.02
CA ASP A 411 17.83 -31.78 13.41
C ASP A 411 17.84 -33.16 12.71
N ASP A 412 18.54 -33.31 11.58
CA ASP A 412 18.49 -34.55 10.79
C ASP A 412 19.38 -35.70 11.31
N ILE A 413 19.93 -35.60 12.51
CA ILE A 413 20.59 -36.75 13.16
C ILE A 413 19.60 -37.39 14.11
N ASP A 414 19.20 -38.63 13.77
CA ASP A 414 18.52 -39.59 14.64
C ASP A 414 19.08 -39.48 16.07
N THR A 415 18.48 -38.64 16.90
CA THR A 415 18.89 -38.52 18.28
C THR A 415 18.50 -39.84 18.92
N PRO A 416 19.48 -40.63 19.41
CA PRO A 416 19.16 -41.91 20.00
C PRO A 416 18.17 -41.67 21.13
N SER A 417 17.11 -42.46 21.18
CA SER A 417 15.92 -42.28 22.04
C SER A 417 16.19 -42.31 23.56
N SER A 418 17.47 -42.30 23.96
CA SER A 418 17.94 -42.25 25.33
C SER A 418 19.29 -41.53 25.46
N VAL A 419 19.39 -40.28 25.01
CA VAL A 419 20.58 -39.45 25.28
C VAL A 419 20.76 -39.34 26.81
N THR A 420 21.91 -39.76 27.32
CA THR A 420 22.23 -39.62 28.75
C THR A 420 23.04 -38.34 28.99
N HIS A 421 23.03 -37.85 30.24
CA HIS A 421 23.89 -36.74 30.66
C HIS A 421 25.37 -36.97 30.30
N GLN A 422 25.84 -38.22 30.34
CA GLN A 422 27.22 -38.56 30.01
C GLN A 422 27.50 -38.43 28.50
N ASP A 423 26.51 -38.70 27.64
CA ASP A 423 26.65 -38.57 26.19
C ASP A 423 26.81 -37.10 25.80
N VAL A 424 25.95 -36.22 26.33
CA VAL A 424 26.05 -34.76 26.13
C VAL A 424 27.39 -34.24 26.65
N LYS A 425 27.80 -34.69 27.85
CA LYS A 425 29.09 -34.30 28.44
C LYS A 425 30.29 -34.73 27.59
N ASN A 426 30.24 -35.90 26.98
CA ASN A 426 31.31 -36.39 26.10
C ASN A 426 31.36 -35.62 24.78
N ALA A 427 30.21 -35.32 24.18
CA ALA A 427 30.13 -34.48 22.98
C ALA A 427 30.70 -33.08 23.24
N CYS A 428 30.40 -32.51 24.40
CA CYS A 428 30.84 -31.17 24.79
C CYS A 428 32.21 -31.10 25.48
N SER A 429 32.99 -32.20 25.55
CA SER A 429 34.30 -32.17 26.23
C SER A 429 35.46 -31.67 25.36
N HIS A 430 35.26 -31.46 24.05
CA HIS A 430 36.30 -31.10 23.06
C HIS A 430 35.91 -29.88 22.20
N THR A 431 35.25 -28.89 22.81
CA THR A 431 34.79 -27.65 22.14
C THR A 431 35.93 -26.73 21.69
N ASP A 432 37.19 -27.06 22.00
CA ASP A 432 38.39 -26.40 21.51
C ASP A 432 38.71 -26.74 20.04
N THR A 433 38.07 -27.77 19.48
CA THR A 433 38.19 -28.15 18.07
C THR A 433 36.89 -27.86 17.33
N LYS A 434 36.98 -27.53 16.04
CA LYS A 434 35.80 -27.29 15.20
C LYS A 434 34.83 -28.49 15.20
N ASN A 435 35.36 -29.71 15.06
CA ASN A 435 34.53 -30.92 15.05
C ASN A 435 33.87 -31.17 16.41
N GLY A 436 34.59 -31.01 17.51
CA GLY A 436 34.00 -31.19 18.85
C GLY A 436 32.98 -30.10 19.20
N LEU A 437 33.15 -28.88 18.68
CA LEU A 437 32.14 -27.83 18.79
C LEU A 437 30.87 -28.17 17.99
N GLU A 438 31.02 -28.63 16.74
CA GLU A 438 29.90 -29.07 15.89
C GLU A 438 29.16 -30.26 16.52
N GLU A 439 29.87 -31.26 17.07
CA GLU A 439 29.29 -32.40 17.78
C GLU A 439 28.53 -31.98 19.06
N CYS A 440 29.08 -31.02 19.82
CA CYS A 440 28.41 -30.48 21.00
C CYS A 440 27.16 -29.69 20.63
N HIS A 441 27.26 -28.78 19.65
CA HIS A 441 26.11 -28.02 19.15
C HIS A 441 25.02 -28.96 18.65
N GLN A 442 25.46 -29.96 17.89
CA GLN A 442 24.83 -31.25 17.65
C GLN A 442 23.76 -31.66 18.65
N MET A 443 24.27 -32.02 19.83
CA MET A 443 23.43 -32.53 20.90
C MET A 443 22.58 -31.45 21.56
N CYS A 444 23.05 -30.20 21.55
CA CYS A 444 22.50 -29.13 22.35
C CYS A 444 21.42 -28.29 21.66
N ALA A 445 21.38 -28.24 20.32
CA ALA A 445 20.55 -27.31 19.54
C ALA A 445 19.09 -27.24 20.04
N ASN A 446 18.42 -28.39 20.14
CA ASN A 446 17.01 -28.48 20.56
C ASN A 446 16.74 -28.24 22.05
N HIS A 447 17.80 -28.11 22.83
CA HIS A 447 17.77 -27.94 24.27
C HIS A 447 18.39 -26.60 24.69
N LEU A 448 18.73 -25.71 23.75
CA LEU A 448 19.16 -24.35 24.07
C LEU A 448 18.06 -23.55 24.80
N CYS A 449 16.78 -23.84 24.51
CA CYS A 449 15.64 -23.26 25.23
C CYS A 449 15.61 -23.59 26.73
N CYS A 450 16.33 -24.64 27.19
CA CYS A 450 16.38 -25.05 28.59
C CYS A 450 17.08 -24.01 29.49
N PHE A 451 17.83 -23.08 28.89
CA PHE A 451 18.65 -22.13 29.62
C PHE A 451 18.20 -20.68 29.47
N GLY A 452 17.03 -20.45 28.87
CA GLY A 452 16.35 -19.16 28.94
C GLY A 452 15.82 -18.91 30.36
N SER A 453 15.76 -17.64 30.79
CA SER A 453 15.18 -17.31 32.09
C SER A 453 13.72 -17.77 32.17
N GLU A 454 13.26 -18.24 33.34
CA GLU A 454 11.89 -18.73 33.57
C GLU A 454 10.79 -17.75 33.16
N SER A 455 11.10 -16.45 33.06
CA SER A 455 10.20 -15.38 32.66
C SER A 455 10.03 -15.20 31.15
N LEU A 456 10.83 -15.88 30.32
CA LEU A 456 10.74 -15.80 28.87
C LEU A 456 9.79 -16.89 28.35
N SER A 457 8.87 -16.52 27.48
CA SER A 457 7.96 -17.45 26.80
C SER A 457 8.70 -18.49 25.95
N SER A 458 9.94 -18.21 25.56
CA SER A 458 10.82 -19.13 24.83
C SER A 458 11.54 -20.16 25.71
N SER A 459 11.42 -20.07 27.04
CA SER A 459 12.05 -21.03 27.96
C SER A 459 11.28 -22.35 27.97
N CYS A 460 11.99 -23.45 27.73
CA CYS A 460 11.45 -24.80 27.82
C CYS A 460 11.87 -25.53 29.10
N ILE A 461 12.39 -24.80 30.10
CA ILE A 461 12.89 -25.36 31.36
C ILE A 461 11.82 -26.17 32.12
N ASN A 462 10.55 -25.82 31.91
CA ASN A 462 9.40 -26.47 32.54
C ASN A 462 8.74 -27.55 31.67
N ASP A 463 9.22 -27.80 30.44
CA ASP A 463 8.70 -28.87 29.59
C ASP A 463 9.29 -30.23 30.01
N PRO A 464 8.49 -31.15 30.57
CA PRO A 464 8.96 -32.46 31.00
C PRO A 464 9.48 -33.32 29.85
N ASN A 465 9.12 -33.01 28.59
CA ASN A 465 9.58 -33.75 27.42
C ASN A 465 10.99 -33.33 26.96
N LYS A 466 11.48 -32.17 27.40
CA LYS A 466 12.80 -31.63 27.01
C LYS A 466 13.94 -32.13 27.89
N THR A 467 13.66 -32.82 29.00
CA THR A 467 14.68 -33.44 29.88
C THR A 467 15.91 -32.56 30.18
N CYS A 468 15.71 -31.25 30.41
CA CYS A 468 16.75 -30.23 30.47
C CYS A 468 17.93 -30.55 31.43
N GLU A 469 17.71 -31.31 32.49
CA GLU A 469 18.76 -31.77 33.41
C GLU A 469 19.86 -32.59 32.71
N GLN A 470 19.52 -33.34 31.66
CA GLN A 470 20.47 -34.15 30.89
C GLN A 470 21.43 -33.27 30.08
N TYR A 471 20.97 -32.07 29.71
CA TYR A 471 21.67 -31.18 28.79
C TYR A 471 22.51 -30.11 29.48
N ILE A 472 22.66 -30.12 30.80
CA ILE A 472 23.38 -29.06 31.55
C ILE A 472 24.81 -28.76 31.03
N ALA A 473 25.47 -29.71 30.36
CA ALA A 473 26.76 -29.47 29.71
C ALA A 473 26.71 -28.44 28.55
N CYS A 474 25.52 -28.22 27.96
CA CYS A 474 25.25 -27.22 26.94
C CYS A 474 25.27 -25.78 27.46
N GLU A 475 25.26 -25.58 28.79
CA GLU A 475 25.39 -24.24 29.41
C GLU A 475 26.68 -23.53 28.98
N PHE A 476 27.69 -24.28 28.52
CA PHE A 476 28.91 -23.73 27.91
C PHE A 476 28.63 -22.70 26.80
N PHE A 477 27.54 -22.85 26.05
CA PHE A 477 27.14 -21.89 25.01
C PHE A 477 26.63 -20.55 25.56
N LEU A 478 26.52 -20.38 26.87
CA LEU A 478 25.87 -19.23 27.50
C LEU A 478 26.79 -18.45 28.43
N VAL A 479 27.85 -19.10 28.89
CA VAL A 479 28.83 -18.49 29.77
C VAL A 479 29.87 -17.80 28.89
N HIS A 480 29.57 -16.57 28.43
CA HIS A 480 30.51 -15.43 28.32
C HIS A 480 29.81 -14.14 27.88
#